data_AF-A0A812MNZ3-F1
#
_entry.id   AF-A0A812MNZ3-F1
#
_cell.length_a   1.000
_cell.length_b   1.000
_cell.length_c   1.000
_cell.angle_alpha   90.00
_cell.angle_beta   90.00
_cell.angle_gamma   90.00
#
_symmetry.space_group_name_H-M   'P 1'
#
loop_
_entity.id
_entity.type
_entity.pdbx_description
1 polymer ?
#
loop_
_entity_poly.entity_id
_entity_poly.type
_entity_poly.pdbx_seq_one_letter_code
_entity_poly.pdbx_strand_id
1 'polypeptide(L)'
;MGRLDRHGAGGSYTDLGACNVLCRPQSVLDFAGTPLLAASYRDGQWWCVELARARQTCFAESDVCDIVGSNLRSLLGLCSSADASVRDAAHYTIRIYGSNGVPFVKQLIAETMLGLMENLLLESTEISPEASIQVMLCTQHVDNLLQALERTQRQQWVSLLVRVLRAQQGCRKELVHGLKLLWRADDDPRRSYAEAEQHLRARAFPRAVRRELVELLQSA
;
A
#
# COMPACT_ATOMS: atom_id res chain seq x y z
N MET A 1 -38.90 54.40 -33.90
CA MET A 1 -38.27 53.23 -34.54
C MET A 1 -37.41 52.54 -33.47
N GLY A 2 -37.92 51.47 -32.86
CA GLY A 2 -37.35 50.11 -33.01
C GLY A 2 -36.23 49.84 -31.98
N ARG A 3 -36.56 49.39 -30.77
CA ARG A 3 -36.29 48.03 -30.20
C ARG A 3 -34.86 47.49 -30.41
N LEU A 4 -34.14 47.26 -29.31
CA LEU A 4 -33.89 45.91 -28.79
C LEU A 4 -33.29 45.94 -27.37
N ASP A 5 -34.03 45.28 -26.47
CA ASP A 5 -33.63 44.86 -25.13
C ASP A 5 -32.46 43.85 -25.17
N ARG A 6 -31.61 43.86 -24.14
CA ARG A 6 -31.58 42.79 -23.12
C ARG A 6 -30.61 43.07 -21.97
N HIS A 7 -31.18 42.87 -20.78
CA HIS A 7 -30.55 42.77 -19.46
C HIS A 7 -29.44 41.70 -19.35
N GLY A 8 -28.56 41.90 -18.37
CA GLY A 8 -27.79 40.78 -17.81
C GLY A 8 -26.64 41.17 -16.88
N ALA A 9 -26.98 41.67 -15.68
CA ALA A 9 -26.24 41.56 -14.42
C ALA A 9 -24.71 41.72 -14.39
N GLY A 10 -24.27 42.82 -13.76
CA GLY A 10 -22.91 42.96 -13.26
C GLY A 10 -22.60 41.96 -12.14
N GLY A 11 -21.47 41.29 -12.28
CA GLY A 11 -20.76 40.53 -11.25
C GLY A 11 -19.26 40.79 -11.45
N SER A 12 -18.61 41.21 -10.39
CA SER A 12 -17.23 41.73 -10.33
C SER A 12 -16.18 40.87 -11.03
N TYR A 13 -15.49 41.46 -11.99
CA TYR A 13 -14.16 41.03 -12.44
C TYR A 13 -13.12 41.70 -11.52
N THR A 14 -12.45 40.92 -10.68
CA THR A 14 -11.16 41.32 -10.09
C THR A 14 -10.22 40.12 -10.02
N ASP A 15 -9.10 40.29 -10.71
CA ASP A 15 -7.77 39.71 -10.47
C ASP A 15 -7.54 38.19 -10.63
N LEU A 16 -7.29 37.79 -11.87
CA LEU A 16 -6.40 36.68 -12.23
C LEU A 16 -4.98 37.22 -12.41
N GLY A 17 -4.36 37.64 -11.32
CA GLY A 17 -2.95 37.98 -11.25
C GLY A 17 -2.18 36.87 -10.54
N ALA A 18 -1.12 36.36 -11.19
CA ALA A 18 -0.12 35.41 -10.69
C ALA A 18 -0.36 33.91 -10.92
N CYS A 19 -0.29 33.49 -12.19
CA CYS A 19 0.22 32.17 -12.57
C CYS A 19 0.71 32.27 -14.02
N ASN A 20 1.97 32.67 -14.22
CA ASN A 20 2.76 32.39 -15.43
C ASN A 20 4.16 33.01 -15.30
N VAL A 21 5.06 32.32 -14.60
CA VAL A 21 6.48 32.39 -14.92
C VAL A 21 6.91 30.97 -15.27
N LEU A 22 7.03 30.78 -16.58
CA LEU A 22 7.33 29.54 -17.26
C LEU A 22 8.68 28.98 -16.80
N CYS A 23 8.64 27.68 -16.55
CA CYS A 23 9.74 26.78 -16.24
C CYS A 23 10.90 26.93 -17.24
N ARG A 24 12.12 27.10 -16.71
CA ARG A 24 13.34 26.65 -17.38
C ARG A 24 13.79 25.34 -16.72
N PRO A 25 14.19 24.32 -17.50
CA PRO A 25 14.66 23.05 -16.96
C PRO A 25 16.11 23.23 -16.50
N GLN A 26 16.32 23.40 -15.20
CA GLN A 26 17.62 23.20 -14.57
C GLN A 26 17.66 21.76 -14.06
N SER A 27 18.68 21.03 -14.50
CA SER A 27 18.83 19.58 -14.42
C SER A 27 18.72 18.99 -13.01
N VAL A 28 18.07 17.83 -12.95
CA VAL A 28 17.92 16.91 -11.80
C VAL A 28 19.25 16.57 -11.07
N LEU A 29 20.40 16.83 -11.70
CA LEU A 29 21.73 16.58 -11.13
C LEU A 29 22.15 17.59 -10.04
N ASP A 30 21.60 18.80 -10.01
CA ASP A 30 21.99 19.80 -9.00
C ASP A 30 21.36 19.54 -7.62
N PHE A 31 20.34 18.67 -7.52
CA PHE A 31 19.64 18.39 -6.26
C PHE A 31 20.15 17.13 -5.54
N ALA A 32 21.00 16.33 -6.19
CA ALA A 32 21.54 15.07 -5.65
C ALA A 32 22.91 15.23 -4.95
N GLY A 33 23.37 16.46 -4.71
CA GLY A 33 24.71 16.73 -4.22
C GLY A 33 24.78 17.46 -2.87
N THR A 34 25.19 16.72 -1.83
CA THR A 34 25.78 17.13 -0.53
C THR A 34 24.89 17.57 0.65
N PRO A 35 25.34 17.27 1.89
CA PRO A 35 24.48 16.92 3.01
C PRO A 35 24.32 18.08 3.99
N LEU A 36 23.10 18.64 4.07
CA LEU A 36 22.67 19.42 5.22
C LEU A 36 21.51 18.68 5.89
N LEU A 37 21.86 18.18 7.07
CA LEU A 37 21.23 17.08 7.78
C LEU A 37 19.86 17.45 8.39
N ALA A 38 18.96 16.47 8.32
CA ALA A 38 17.79 16.22 9.17
C ALA A 38 16.53 17.12 9.05
N ALA A 39 16.63 18.39 8.66
CA ALA A 39 15.45 19.25 8.52
C ALA A 39 14.85 19.22 7.10
N SER A 40 15.70 19.39 6.07
CA SER A 40 15.28 19.36 4.65
C SER A 40 14.96 17.96 4.13
N TYR A 41 15.41 16.90 4.81
CA TYR A 41 15.12 15.52 4.44
C TYR A 41 13.65 15.15 4.69
N ARG A 42 13.02 15.79 5.70
CA ARG A 42 11.58 15.64 5.94
C ARG A 42 10.80 16.34 4.82
N ASP A 43 11.05 17.61 4.58
CA ASP A 43 10.35 18.37 3.53
C ASP A 43 10.59 17.78 2.12
N GLY A 44 11.79 17.24 1.91
CA GLY A 44 12.23 16.51 0.71
C GLY A 44 11.62 15.10 0.51
N GLN A 45 10.89 14.54 1.47
CA GLN A 45 10.16 13.28 1.28
C GLN A 45 8.65 13.51 1.16
N TRP A 46 8.13 14.58 1.77
CA TRP A 46 6.72 14.95 1.67
C TRP A 46 6.34 15.47 0.29
N TRP A 47 7.25 16.14 -0.45
CA TRP A 47 6.92 16.62 -1.80
C TRP A 47 6.62 15.47 -2.77
N CYS A 48 7.36 14.35 -2.74
CA CYS A 48 7.06 13.19 -3.58
C CYS A 48 5.68 12.59 -3.27
N VAL A 49 5.30 12.56 -1.99
CA VAL A 49 3.98 12.10 -1.53
C VAL A 49 2.89 13.08 -1.97
N GLU A 50 3.11 14.38 -1.83
CA GLU A 50 2.16 15.42 -2.25
C GLU A 50 2.03 15.50 -3.79
N LEU A 51 3.12 15.31 -4.54
CA LEU A 51 3.08 15.19 -6.00
C LEU A 51 2.34 13.93 -6.46
N ALA A 52 2.49 12.81 -5.76
CA ALA A 52 1.70 11.61 -6.04
C ALA A 52 0.21 11.83 -5.69
N ARG A 53 -0.06 12.46 -4.56
CA ARG A 53 -1.43 12.72 -4.05
C ARG A 53 -2.21 13.70 -4.94
N ALA A 54 -1.54 14.72 -5.47
CA ALA A 54 -2.13 15.68 -6.37
C ALA A 54 -1.96 15.20 -7.82
N ARG A 55 -3.04 14.74 -8.47
CA ARG A 55 -3.14 14.61 -9.94
C ARG A 55 -2.97 15.96 -10.70
N GLN A 56 -2.38 16.96 -10.05
CA GLN A 56 -2.20 18.34 -10.50
C GLN A 56 -0.75 18.61 -10.90
N THR A 57 0.05 17.57 -11.06
CA THR A 57 1.40 17.73 -11.56
C THR A 57 1.33 17.89 -13.07
N CYS A 58 1.87 19.01 -13.58
CA CYS A 58 2.18 19.17 -15.00
C CYS A 58 3.32 18.25 -15.47
N PHE A 59 3.68 17.24 -14.66
CA PHE A 59 4.73 16.27 -14.92
C PHE A 59 4.13 15.08 -15.67
N ALA A 60 4.87 14.54 -16.64
CA ALA A 60 4.47 13.32 -17.28
C ALA A 60 4.45 12.17 -16.25
N GLU A 61 3.52 11.23 -16.40
CA GLU A 61 3.43 10.04 -15.52
C GLU A 61 4.75 9.25 -15.48
N SER A 62 5.52 9.29 -16.57
CA SER A 62 6.88 8.74 -16.65
C SER A 62 7.85 9.37 -15.66
N ASP A 63 7.83 10.71 -15.52
CA ASP A 63 8.77 11.43 -14.64
C ASP A 63 8.44 11.18 -13.17
N VAL A 64 7.14 11.09 -12.85
CA VAL A 64 6.67 10.71 -11.52
C VAL A 64 7.05 9.26 -11.21
N CYS A 65 6.90 8.35 -12.18
CA CYS A 65 7.32 6.96 -12.04
C CYS A 65 8.83 6.82 -11.81
N ASP A 66 9.67 7.57 -12.52
CA ASP A 66 11.12 7.46 -12.39
C ASP A 66 11.61 7.99 -11.04
N ILE A 67 11.13 9.16 -10.63
CA ILE A 67 11.55 9.82 -9.38
C ILE A 67 10.95 9.11 -8.17
N VAL A 68 9.63 8.94 -8.13
CA VAL A 68 8.95 8.33 -6.99
C VAL A 68 9.24 6.83 -6.95
N GLY A 69 9.29 6.15 -8.08
CA GLY A 69 9.53 4.71 -8.15
C GLY A 69 10.91 4.31 -7.64
N SER A 70 11.98 5.04 -8.00
CA SER A 70 13.33 4.74 -7.49
C SER A 70 13.43 4.91 -5.97
N ASN A 71 12.91 6.02 -5.45
CA ASN A 71 12.89 6.30 -4.02
C ASN A 71 12.01 5.30 -3.26
N LEU A 72 10.85 4.95 -3.81
CA LEU A 72 9.94 3.97 -3.22
C LEU A 72 10.57 2.58 -3.19
N ARG A 73 11.22 2.12 -4.27
CA ARG A 73 11.95 0.83 -4.26
C ARG A 73 13.06 0.80 -3.21
N SER A 74 13.81 1.89 -3.08
CA SER A 74 14.86 2.00 -2.07
C SER A 74 14.28 1.91 -0.65
N LEU A 75 13.20 2.65 -0.38
CA LEU A 75 12.49 2.60 0.90
C LEU A 75 11.91 1.21 1.19
N LEU A 76 11.34 0.56 0.18
CA LEU A 76 10.81 -0.79 0.25
C LEU A 76 11.89 -1.82 0.56
N GLY A 77 13.11 -1.67 0.03
CA GLY A 77 14.26 -2.49 0.41
C GLY A 77 14.61 -2.38 1.89
N LEU A 78 14.44 -1.19 2.50
CA LEU A 78 14.70 -0.97 3.93
C LEU A 78 13.72 -1.70 4.85
N CYS A 79 12.55 -2.12 4.36
CA CYS A 79 11.64 -3.00 5.11
C CYS A 79 12.24 -4.39 5.39
N SER A 80 13.34 -4.76 4.74
CA SER A 80 14.10 -5.99 5.03
C SER A 80 15.43 -5.73 5.74
N SER A 81 15.67 -4.50 6.22
CA SER A 81 16.91 -4.14 6.91
C SER A 81 17.14 -5.04 8.13
N ALA A 82 18.40 -5.40 8.42
CA ALA A 82 18.75 -6.10 9.66
C ALA A 82 18.53 -5.20 10.90
N ASP A 83 18.70 -3.89 10.75
CA ASP A 83 18.43 -2.91 11.79
C ASP A 83 16.93 -2.72 12.00
N ALA A 84 16.45 -3.08 13.20
CA ALA A 84 15.04 -2.99 13.55
C ALA A 84 14.49 -1.55 13.52
N SER A 85 15.28 -0.57 13.94
CA SER A 85 14.85 0.84 13.95
C SER A 85 14.67 1.38 12.55
N VAL A 86 15.60 1.03 11.64
CA VAL A 86 15.50 1.39 10.22
C VAL A 86 14.30 0.72 9.58
N ARG A 87 14.08 -0.57 9.86
CA ARG A 87 12.97 -1.35 9.34
C ARG A 87 11.61 -0.81 9.79
N ASP A 88 11.47 -0.48 11.07
CA ASP A 88 10.24 0.09 11.63
C ASP A 88 9.95 1.49 11.05
N ALA A 89 10.97 2.33 10.91
CA ALA A 89 10.85 3.63 10.26
C ALA A 89 10.44 3.50 8.78
N ALA A 90 10.97 2.49 8.07
CA ALA A 90 10.58 2.20 6.70
C ALA A 90 9.09 1.80 6.61
N HIS A 91 8.62 0.85 7.45
CA HIS A 91 7.21 0.47 7.48
C HIS A 91 6.28 1.63 7.85
N TYR A 92 6.68 2.49 8.79
CA TYR A 92 5.91 3.69 9.12
C TYR A 92 5.73 4.60 7.91
N THR A 93 6.79 4.80 7.13
CA THR A 93 6.77 5.66 5.93
C THR A 93 5.96 5.01 4.81
N ILE A 94 6.11 3.70 4.58
CA ILE A 94 5.31 2.95 3.60
C ILE A 94 3.81 3.05 3.89
N ARG A 95 3.40 3.05 5.16
CA ARG A 95 1.99 3.25 5.52
C ARG A 95 1.42 4.55 4.96
N ILE A 96 2.20 5.64 4.98
CA ILE A 96 1.79 6.96 4.49
C ILE A 96 1.62 6.92 2.97
N TYR A 97 2.58 6.30 2.26
CA TYR A 97 2.48 6.08 0.81
C TYR A 97 1.31 5.18 0.45
N GLY A 98 1.03 4.12 1.22
CA GLY A 98 -0.08 3.20 0.98
C GLY A 98 -1.44 3.89 1.07
N SER A 99 -1.65 4.76 2.08
CA SER A 99 -2.92 5.46 2.25
C SER A 99 -3.19 6.50 1.16
N ASN A 100 -2.17 7.27 0.78
CA ASN A 100 -2.33 8.46 -0.08
C ASN A 100 -1.80 8.30 -1.50
N GLY A 101 -1.14 7.17 -1.80
CA GLY A 101 -0.46 6.94 -3.06
C GLY A 101 -1.39 6.69 -4.24
N VAL A 102 -0.90 7.01 -5.43
CA VAL A 102 -1.51 6.64 -6.72
C VAL A 102 -1.45 5.13 -6.97
N PRO A 103 -2.23 4.60 -7.93
CA PRO A 103 -2.31 3.16 -8.17
C PRO A 103 -0.96 2.45 -8.31
N PHE A 104 0.00 2.99 -9.08
CA PHE A 104 1.30 2.33 -9.26
C PHE A 104 2.10 2.23 -7.95
N VAL A 105 2.00 3.24 -7.07
CA VAL A 105 2.65 3.25 -5.75
C VAL A 105 2.05 2.14 -4.88
N LYS A 106 0.71 2.08 -4.85
CA LYS A 106 -0.03 1.05 -4.11
C LYS A 106 0.30 -0.35 -4.58
N GLN A 107 0.38 -0.53 -5.90
CA GLN A 107 0.73 -1.80 -6.52
C GLN A 107 2.15 -2.25 -6.13
N LEU A 108 3.14 -1.36 -6.23
CA LEU A 108 4.53 -1.70 -5.90
C LEU A 108 4.70 -2.04 -4.41
N ILE A 109 3.97 -1.34 -3.52
CA ILE A 109 3.94 -1.68 -2.10
C ILE A 109 3.34 -3.07 -1.91
N ALA A 110 2.18 -3.35 -2.49
CA ALA A 110 1.51 -4.65 -2.36
C ALA A 110 2.41 -5.81 -2.81
N GLU A 111 3.00 -5.71 -4.00
CA GLU A 111 3.92 -6.72 -4.55
C GLU A 111 5.10 -6.97 -3.61
N THR A 112 5.71 -5.90 -3.11
CA THR A 112 6.87 -6.03 -2.21
C THR A 112 6.48 -6.64 -0.87
N MET A 113 5.37 -6.21 -0.27
CA MET A 113 4.94 -6.74 1.04
C MET A 113 4.56 -8.22 0.95
N LEU A 114 3.92 -8.65 -0.14
CA LEU A 114 3.62 -10.06 -0.40
C LEU A 114 4.90 -10.88 -0.59
N GLY A 115 5.86 -10.39 -1.38
CA GLY A 115 7.15 -11.05 -1.55
C GLY A 115 7.96 -11.14 -0.25
N LEU A 116 7.93 -10.10 0.58
CA LEU A 116 8.57 -10.12 1.90
C LEU A 116 7.93 -11.15 2.82
N MET A 117 6.60 -11.22 2.87
CA MET A 117 5.89 -12.27 3.62
C MET A 117 6.29 -13.65 3.14
N GLU A 118 6.38 -13.88 1.84
CA GLU A 118 6.77 -15.16 1.28
C GLU A 118 8.19 -15.58 1.72
N ASN A 119 9.14 -14.65 1.68
CA ASN A 119 10.51 -14.86 2.15
C ASN A 119 10.58 -15.15 3.65
N LEU A 120 9.79 -14.45 4.47
CA LEU A 120 9.74 -14.64 5.92
C LEU A 120 9.10 -15.99 6.31
N LEU A 121 8.35 -16.62 5.41
CA LEU A 121 7.65 -17.88 5.61
C LEU A 121 8.34 -19.07 4.94
N LEU A 122 9.60 -18.91 4.48
CA LEU A 122 10.37 -19.97 3.85
C LEU A 122 10.58 -21.16 4.79
N GLU A 123 10.07 -22.32 4.36
CA GLU A 123 10.26 -23.72 4.82
C GLU A 123 10.24 -24.04 6.33
N SER A 124 10.18 -23.07 7.23
CA SER A 124 10.15 -23.31 8.66
C SER A 124 8.74 -23.64 9.13
N THR A 125 8.62 -24.72 9.90
CA THR A 125 7.37 -25.08 10.57
C THR A 125 6.96 -24.08 11.65
N GLU A 126 7.91 -23.27 12.14
CA GLU A 126 7.72 -22.26 13.16
C GLU A 126 8.27 -20.91 12.68
N ILE A 127 7.51 -19.85 12.93
CA ILE A 127 7.91 -18.47 12.61
C ILE A 127 8.55 -17.85 13.86
N SER A 128 9.73 -17.24 13.71
CA SER A 128 10.38 -16.53 14.82
C SER A 128 9.52 -15.35 15.31
N PRO A 129 9.66 -14.90 16.57
CA PRO A 129 8.94 -13.71 17.06
C PRO A 129 9.14 -12.48 16.17
N GLU A 130 10.34 -12.24 15.67
CA GLU A 130 10.69 -11.11 14.82
C GLU A 130 10.03 -11.22 13.44
N ALA A 131 10.15 -12.38 12.78
CA ALA A 131 9.49 -12.64 11.50
C ALA A 131 7.96 -12.54 11.64
N SER A 132 7.43 -12.98 12.78
CA SER A 132 6.03 -12.89 13.11
C SER A 132 5.54 -11.44 13.24
N ILE A 133 6.35 -10.53 13.79
CA ILE A 133 6.04 -9.08 13.81
C ILE A 133 6.05 -8.51 12.39
N GLN A 134 7.07 -8.85 11.60
CA GLN A 134 7.22 -8.36 10.24
C GLN A 134 6.06 -8.79 9.32
N VAL A 135 5.63 -10.05 9.43
CA VAL A 135 4.45 -10.56 8.74
C VAL A 135 3.20 -9.75 9.09
N MET A 136 3.04 -9.31 10.35
CA MET A 136 1.89 -8.47 10.72
C MET A 136 1.95 -7.09 10.09
N LEU A 137 3.13 -6.46 10.08
CA LEU A 137 3.30 -5.16 9.43
C LEU A 137 2.99 -5.27 7.94
N CYS A 138 3.48 -6.29 7.26
CA CYS A 138 3.17 -6.55 5.86
C CYS A 138 1.66 -6.76 5.65
N THR A 139 1.02 -7.58 6.50
CA THR A 139 -0.43 -7.82 6.42
C THR A 139 -1.22 -6.53 6.56
N GLN A 140 -0.87 -5.66 7.51
CA GLN A 140 -1.54 -4.36 7.68
C GLN A 140 -1.39 -3.45 6.47
N HIS A 141 -0.23 -3.48 5.80
CA HIS A 141 -0.07 -2.73 4.55
C HIS A 141 -0.97 -3.29 3.45
N VAL A 142 -0.99 -4.62 3.26
CA VAL A 142 -1.78 -5.26 2.21
C VAL A 142 -3.29 -5.11 2.46
N ASP A 143 -3.77 -5.17 3.71
CA ASP A 143 -5.17 -4.90 4.10
C ASP A 143 -5.64 -3.54 3.56
N ASN A 144 -4.82 -2.50 3.75
CA ASN A 144 -5.13 -1.14 3.31
C ASN A 144 -5.09 -0.96 1.78
N LEU A 145 -4.54 -1.95 1.07
CA LEU A 145 -4.34 -1.92 -0.37
C LEU A 145 -5.27 -2.88 -1.11
N LEU A 146 -6.21 -3.55 -0.42
CA LEU A 146 -7.08 -4.58 -0.98
C LEU A 146 -7.77 -4.16 -2.29
N GLN A 147 -8.24 -2.91 -2.39
CA GLN A 147 -8.89 -2.41 -3.61
C GLN A 147 -7.96 -2.27 -4.81
N ALA A 148 -6.65 -2.15 -4.58
CA ALA A 148 -5.63 -2.08 -5.62
C ALA A 148 -5.11 -3.47 -6.02
N LEU A 149 -5.43 -4.54 -5.27
CA LEU A 149 -4.89 -5.87 -5.53
C LEU A 149 -5.56 -6.54 -6.73
N GLU A 150 -4.72 -7.04 -7.63
CA GLU A 150 -5.14 -7.98 -8.65
C GLU A 150 -5.62 -9.31 -8.04
N ARG A 151 -6.36 -10.08 -8.84
CA ARG A 151 -6.91 -11.38 -8.41
C ARG A 151 -5.80 -12.35 -7.97
N THR A 152 -4.71 -12.42 -8.73
CA THR A 152 -3.55 -13.28 -8.44
C THR A 152 -2.89 -12.89 -7.12
N GLN A 153 -2.75 -11.59 -6.84
CA GLN A 153 -2.20 -11.08 -5.59
C GLN A 153 -3.11 -11.37 -4.40
N ARG A 154 -4.44 -11.27 -4.56
CA ARG A 154 -5.39 -11.68 -3.53
C ARG A 154 -5.27 -13.17 -3.22
N GLN A 155 -5.15 -14.02 -4.23
CA GLN A 155 -4.94 -15.46 -4.05
C GLN A 155 -3.61 -15.77 -3.33
N GLN A 156 -2.52 -15.11 -3.73
CA GLN A 156 -1.22 -15.22 -3.06
C GLN A 156 -1.35 -14.80 -1.59
N TRP A 157 -2.01 -13.67 -1.33
CA TRP A 157 -2.20 -13.17 0.03
C TRP A 157 -3.00 -14.14 0.90
N VAL A 158 -4.11 -14.69 0.39
CA VAL A 158 -4.86 -15.73 1.09
C VAL A 158 -3.96 -16.93 1.43
N SER A 159 -3.19 -17.43 0.46
CA SER A 159 -2.27 -18.55 0.68
C SER A 159 -1.25 -18.25 1.79
N LEU A 160 -0.65 -17.05 1.77
CA LEU A 160 0.29 -16.60 2.80
C LEU A 160 -0.38 -16.51 4.17
N LEU A 161 -1.59 -15.92 4.28
CA LEU A 161 -2.33 -15.84 5.55
C LEU A 161 -2.62 -17.24 6.13
N VAL A 162 -3.01 -18.20 5.29
CA VAL A 162 -3.24 -19.60 5.72
C VAL A 162 -1.94 -20.22 6.23
N ARG A 163 -0.81 -20.01 5.55
CA ARG A 163 0.52 -20.49 5.99
C ARG A 163 0.90 -19.90 7.35
N VAL A 164 0.73 -18.59 7.54
CA VAL A 164 1.02 -17.93 8.83
C VAL A 164 0.16 -18.51 9.95
N LEU A 165 -1.14 -18.69 9.71
CA LEU A 165 -2.08 -19.24 10.69
C LEU A 165 -1.72 -20.68 11.09
N ARG A 166 -1.08 -21.45 10.22
CA ARG A 166 -0.61 -22.81 10.52
C ARG A 166 0.67 -22.81 11.35
N ALA A 167 1.60 -21.90 11.04
CA ALA A 167 2.92 -21.87 11.67
C ALA A 167 2.94 -21.11 13.02
N GLN A 168 1.88 -20.39 13.38
CA GLN A 168 1.78 -19.69 14.67
C GLN A 168 1.04 -20.51 15.73
N GLN A 169 1.58 -20.54 16.96
CA GLN A 169 0.96 -21.19 18.12
C GLN A 169 -0.20 -20.38 18.77
N GLY A 170 -0.80 -19.41 18.07
CA GLY A 170 -1.82 -18.51 18.63
C GLY A 170 -2.82 -18.00 17.61
N CYS A 171 -3.94 -17.46 18.10
CA CYS A 171 -4.92 -16.79 17.24
C CYS A 171 -4.57 -15.31 17.11
N ARG A 172 -4.22 -14.88 15.90
CA ARG A 172 -4.12 -13.45 15.57
C ARG A 172 -5.37 -13.03 14.82
N LYS A 173 -6.19 -12.22 15.50
CA LYS A 173 -7.48 -11.74 14.98
C LYS A 173 -7.31 -10.95 13.69
N GLU A 174 -6.15 -10.31 13.53
CA GLU A 174 -5.76 -9.53 12.36
C GLU A 174 -5.62 -10.41 11.12
N LEU A 175 -5.02 -11.61 11.23
CA LEU A 175 -4.90 -12.54 10.10
C LEU A 175 -6.27 -13.08 9.67
N VAL A 176 -7.11 -13.40 10.65
CA VAL A 176 -8.51 -13.79 10.42
C VAL A 176 -9.29 -12.62 9.79
N HIS A 177 -9.04 -11.39 10.23
CA HIS A 177 -9.66 -10.20 9.68
C HIS A 177 -9.29 -10.00 8.21
N GLY A 178 -8.00 -10.14 7.84
CA GLY A 178 -7.55 -10.10 6.45
C GLY A 178 -8.24 -11.16 5.58
N LEU A 179 -8.39 -12.40 6.08
CA LEU A 179 -9.18 -13.43 5.40
C LEU A 179 -10.66 -13.02 5.25
N LYS A 180 -11.28 -12.46 6.30
CA LYS A 180 -12.67 -11.96 6.25
C LYS A 180 -12.82 -10.82 5.21
N LEU A 181 -11.83 -9.94 5.08
CA LEU A 181 -11.82 -8.88 4.06
C LEU A 181 -11.72 -9.46 2.65
N LEU A 182 -10.80 -10.41 2.42
CA LEU A 182 -10.62 -11.07 1.13
C LEU A 182 -11.85 -11.85 0.65
N TRP A 183 -12.53 -12.54 1.58
CA TRP A 183 -13.77 -13.25 1.29
C TRP A 183 -14.91 -12.31 0.87
N ARG A 184 -14.93 -11.08 1.38
CA ARG A 184 -15.95 -10.07 1.03
C ARG A 184 -15.63 -9.31 -0.25
N ALA A 185 -14.36 -9.26 -0.64
CA ALA A 185 -13.89 -8.49 -1.79
C ALA A 185 -13.90 -9.28 -3.11
N ASP A 186 -14.15 -10.58 -3.08
CA ASP A 186 -14.25 -11.45 -4.28
C ASP A 186 -15.71 -11.85 -4.50
N ASP A 187 -16.16 -11.89 -5.76
CA ASP A 187 -17.54 -12.25 -6.11
C ASP A 187 -17.83 -13.74 -5.90
N ASP A 188 -16.81 -14.59 -6.06
CA ASP A 188 -16.90 -16.05 -5.86
C ASP A 188 -15.69 -16.56 -5.06
N PRO A 189 -15.61 -16.24 -3.75
CA PRO A 189 -14.45 -16.55 -2.92
C PRO A 189 -14.23 -18.06 -2.77
N ARG A 190 -15.28 -18.88 -2.83
CA ARG A 190 -15.19 -20.34 -2.73
C ARG A 190 -14.44 -20.93 -3.92
N ARG A 191 -14.71 -20.42 -5.12
CA ARG A 191 -13.97 -20.81 -6.32
C ARG A 191 -12.58 -20.18 -6.37
N SER A 192 -12.47 -18.89 -6.04
CA SER A 192 -11.22 -18.14 -6.10
C SER A 192 -10.17 -18.66 -5.11
N TYR A 193 -10.59 -19.20 -3.96
CA TYR A 193 -9.71 -19.63 -2.87
C TYR A 193 -9.89 -21.10 -2.46
N ALA A 194 -10.34 -21.97 -3.37
CA ALA A 194 -10.70 -23.36 -3.08
C ALA A 194 -9.61 -24.16 -2.32
N GLU A 195 -8.34 -23.99 -2.69
CA GLU A 195 -7.22 -24.65 -2.02
C GLU A 195 -7.04 -24.16 -0.58
N ALA A 196 -7.06 -22.83 -0.39
CA ALA A 196 -7.01 -22.22 0.93
C ALA A 196 -8.21 -22.64 1.79
N GLU A 197 -9.39 -22.75 1.20
CA GLU A 197 -10.60 -23.23 1.87
C GLU A 197 -10.46 -24.68 2.35
N GLN A 198 -9.96 -25.58 1.50
CA GLN A 198 -9.64 -26.96 1.88
C GLN A 198 -8.65 -26.98 3.05
N HIS A 199 -7.64 -26.13 2.98
CA HIS A 199 -6.64 -25.98 4.01
C HIS A 199 -7.18 -25.46 5.33
N LEU A 200 -8.08 -24.48 5.32
CA LEU A 200 -8.75 -23.88 6.49
C LEU A 200 -9.74 -24.86 7.14
N ARG A 201 -10.37 -25.74 6.35
CA ARG A 201 -11.26 -26.81 6.85
C ARG A 201 -10.51 -27.97 7.52
N ALA A 202 -9.23 -28.17 7.18
CA ALA A 202 -8.42 -29.19 7.84
C ALA A 202 -8.32 -28.87 9.34
N ARG A 203 -8.52 -29.88 10.21
CA ARG A 203 -8.57 -29.71 11.69
C ARG A 203 -7.25 -29.28 12.36
N ALA A 204 -6.27 -28.81 11.59
CA ALA A 204 -4.92 -28.50 12.02
C ALA A 204 -4.78 -27.18 12.83
N PHE A 205 -5.82 -26.34 12.90
CA PHE A 205 -5.71 -25.05 13.60
C PHE A 205 -6.10 -25.11 15.08
N PRO A 206 -5.56 -24.20 15.92
CA PRO A 206 -6.01 -24.00 17.30
C PRO A 206 -7.52 -23.77 17.41
N ARG A 207 -8.14 -24.25 18.50
CA ARG A 207 -9.61 -24.15 18.71
C ARG A 207 -10.17 -22.73 18.59
N ALA A 208 -9.42 -21.71 19.00
CA ALA A 208 -9.83 -20.32 18.90
C ALA A 208 -9.90 -19.84 17.44
N VAL A 209 -8.85 -20.11 16.66
CA VAL A 209 -8.81 -19.82 15.22
C VAL A 209 -9.94 -20.54 14.50
N ARG A 210 -10.16 -21.82 14.80
CA ARG A 210 -11.25 -22.60 14.18
C ARG A 210 -12.63 -22.00 14.41
N ARG A 211 -12.92 -21.46 15.59
CA ARG A 211 -14.22 -20.83 15.86
C ARG A 211 -14.47 -19.63 14.94
N GLU A 212 -13.46 -18.77 14.79
CA GLU A 212 -13.53 -17.62 13.89
C GLU A 212 -13.59 -18.01 12.41
N LEU A 213 -12.87 -19.06 12.00
CA LEU A 213 -12.89 -19.56 10.63
C LEU A 213 -14.21 -20.22 10.25
N VAL A 214 -14.94 -20.82 11.20
CA VAL A 214 -16.26 -21.40 10.92
C VAL A 214 -17.24 -20.32 10.44
N GLU A 215 -17.25 -19.14 11.06
CA GLU A 215 -18.08 -18.02 10.62
C GLU A 215 -17.71 -17.55 9.21
N LEU A 216 -16.41 -17.47 8.90
CA LEU A 216 -15.92 -17.14 7.55
C LEU A 216 -16.43 -18.14 6.52
N LEU A 217 -16.26 -19.44 6.79
CA LEU A 217 -16.58 -20.51 5.85
C LEU A 217 -18.09 -20.77 5.70
N GLN A 218 -18.92 -20.23 6.60
CA GLN A 218 -20.38 -20.30 6.55
C GLN A 218 -21.05 -19.06 5.95
N SER A 219 -20.31 -17.94 5.81
CA SER A 219 -20.86 -16.65 5.34
C SER A 219 -20.67 -16.37 3.85
N ALA A 220 -19.96 -17.25 3.13
CA ALA A 220 -19.90 -17.28 1.67
C ALA A 220 -20.99 -18.17 1.07
#